data_AF-A0A1F0NM48-F1
#
_entry.id   AF-A0A1F0NM48-F1
#
_cell.length_a   1.000
_cell.length_b   1.000
_cell.length_c   1.000
_cell.angle_alpha   90.00
_cell.angle_beta   90.00
_cell.angle_gamma   90.00
#
_symmetry.space_group_name_H-M   'P 1'
#
loop_
_entity.id
_entity.type
_entity.pdbx_description
1 polymer ?
#
loop_
_entity_poly.entity_id
_entity_poly.type
_entity_poly.pdbx_seq_one_letter_code
_entity_poly.pdbx_strand_id
1 'polypeptide(L)'
;MLKIKIKRLSDFMDDMIQKYQIEETENLKKNLRTKFQRELEAMGEWETAPLKTFGRNRTKVFKYEILDRLEKRCEPYLVKKSGFDFDKFKDYKSNIDSENYFEEVTEDEIKDMHERAVFRSWAGSISKEEIRDVMLTALFEKFFTPIDIEQWQNDSDILTIVDVNDDRESSFEYYRAKERYSSHNKSAYYKERK
;
A
#
# COMPACT_ATOMS: atom_id res chain seq x y z
N MET A 1 -6.97 -3.94 -37.06
CA MET A 1 -7.09 -5.29 -36.45
C MET A 1 -6.65 -5.22 -35.01
N LEU A 2 -7.55 -5.44 -34.04
CA LEU A 2 -7.19 -5.54 -32.63
C LEU A 2 -6.30 -6.78 -32.45
N LYS A 3 -5.05 -6.58 -32.00
CA LYS A 3 -4.17 -7.69 -31.64
C LYS A 3 -4.79 -8.42 -30.45
N ILE A 4 -5.32 -9.63 -30.68
CA ILE A 4 -5.78 -10.50 -29.59
C ILE A 4 -4.57 -10.77 -28.70
N LYS A 5 -4.59 -10.22 -27.47
CA LYS A 5 -3.55 -10.46 -26.49
C LYS A 5 -3.66 -11.92 -26.04
N ILE A 6 -2.60 -12.69 -26.25
CA ILE A 6 -2.49 -14.10 -25.87
C ILE A 6 -1.19 -14.31 -25.08
N LYS A 7 -1.17 -15.27 -24.17
CA LYS A 7 -0.02 -15.53 -23.29
C LYS A 7 0.13 -17.02 -22.99
N ARG A 8 1.37 -17.48 -22.77
CA ARG A 8 1.65 -18.88 -22.37
C ARG A 8 1.36 -19.04 -20.87
N LEU A 9 0.98 -20.25 -20.46
CA LEU A 9 0.75 -20.52 -19.03
C LEU A 9 2.00 -20.28 -18.17
N SER A 10 3.20 -20.55 -18.69
CA SER A 10 4.46 -20.29 -17.97
C SER A 10 4.63 -18.80 -17.66
N ASP A 11 4.40 -17.95 -18.66
CA ASP A 11 4.57 -16.51 -18.49
C ASP A 11 3.49 -15.95 -17.53
N PHE A 12 2.28 -16.53 -17.55
CA PHE A 12 1.22 -16.19 -16.60
C PHE A 12 1.59 -16.63 -15.17
N MET A 13 2.23 -17.78 -15.01
CA MET A 13 2.71 -18.21 -13.69
C MET A 13 3.76 -17.24 -13.13
N ASP A 14 4.71 -16.81 -13.95
CA ASP A 14 5.73 -15.85 -13.52
C ASP A 14 5.08 -14.51 -13.10
N ASP A 15 4.08 -14.02 -13.85
CA ASP A 15 3.30 -12.84 -13.44
C ASP A 15 2.62 -13.04 -12.07
N MET A 16 2.03 -14.20 -11.82
CA MET A 16 1.33 -14.47 -10.55
C MET A 16 2.29 -14.60 -9.38
N ILE A 17 3.47 -15.19 -9.60
CA ILE A 17 4.53 -15.24 -8.58
C ILE A 17 4.95 -13.82 -8.21
N GLN A 18 5.15 -12.95 -9.21
CA GLN A 18 5.51 -11.55 -8.98
C GLN A 18 4.37 -10.75 -8.34
N LYS A 19 3.14 -10.88 -8.84
CA LYS A 19 1.98 -10.12 -8.34
C LYS A 19 1.67 -10.42 -6.89
N TYR A 20 1.72 -11.70 -6.50
CA TYR A 20 1.43 -12.15 -5.14
C TYR A 20 2.70 -12.25 -4.28
N GLN A 21 3.88 -11.91 -4.80
CA GLN A 21 5.16 -12.00 -4.07
C GLN A 21 5.36 -13.39 -3.42
N ILE A 22 5.09 -14.46 -4.18
CA ILE A 22 5.15 -15.83 -3.65
C ILE A 22 6.62 -16.26 -3.56
N GLU A 23 7.05 -16.69 -2.38
CA GLU A 23 8.42 -17.16 -2.14
C GLU A 23 8.78 -18.36 -3.03
N GLU A 24 9.92 -18.29 -3.72
CA GLU A 24 10.40 -19.37 -4.58
C GLU A 24 10.83 -20.59 -3.76
N THR A 25 10.17 -21.72 -4.02
CA THR A 25 10.52 -23.03 -3.47
C THR A 25 10.74 -24.04 -4.59
N GLU A 26 11.50 -25.10 -4.32
CA GLU A 26 11.92 -26.09 -5.32
C GLU A 26 10.75 -26.69 -6.14
N ASN A 27 9.56 -26.76 -5.55
CA ASN A 27 8.36 -27.32 -6.18
C ASN A 27 7.28 -26.28 -6.54
N LEU A 28 7.55 -24.98 -6.38
CA LEU A 28 6.55 -23.92 -6.56
C LEU A 28 5.95 -23.94 -7.97
N LYS A 29 6.80 -23.85 -9.01
CA LYS A 29 6.35 -23.77 -10.41
C LYS A 29 5.59 -25.04 -10.82
N LYS A 30 6.01 -26.21 -10.34
CA LYS A 30 5.30 -27.47 -10.60
C LYS A 30 3.90 -27.44 -9.98
N ASN A 31 3.79 -27.06 -8.71
CA ASN A 31 2.51 -27.00 -7.99
C ASN A 31 1.54 -25.98 -8.60
N LEU A 32 2.05 -24.78 -8.94
CA LEU A 32 1.26 -23.75 -9.63
C LEU A 32 0.77 -24.23 -10.98
N ARG A 33 1.65 -24.84 -11.78
CA ARG A 33 1.28 -25.38 -13.09
C ARG A 33 0.16 -26.41 -12.97
N THR A 34 0.27 -27.35 -12.03
CA THR A 34 -0.76 -28.36 -11.80
C THR A 34 -2.08 -27.73 -11.35
N LYS A 35 -2.04 -26.75 -10.44
CA LYS A 35 -3.24 -26.04 -9.98
C LYS A 35 -3.93 -25.31 -11.14
N PHE A 36 -3.18 -24.52 -11.91
CA PHE A 36 -3.73 -23.77 -13.04
C PHE A 36 -4.24 -24.67 -14.17
N GLN A 37 -3.53 -25.74 -14.47
CA GLN A 37 -3.99 -26.71 -15.46
C GLN A 37 -5.33 -27.32 -15.07
N ARG A 38 -5.48 -27.79 -13.81
CA ARG A 38 -6.75 -28.36 -13.32
C ARG A 38 -7.91 -27.37 -13.41
N GLU A 39 -7.68 -26.10 -13.09
CA GLU A 39 -8.73 -25.07 -13.20
C GLU A 39 -9.07 -24.75 -14.66
N LEU A 40 -8.08 -24.72 -15.56
CA LEU A 40 -8.33 -24.56 -17.00
C LEU A 40 -9.09 -25.76 -17.60
N GLU A 41 -8.80 -26.98 -17.14
CA GLU A 41 -9.53 -28.19 -17.50
C GLU A 41 -10.98 -28.10 -16.99
N ALA A 42 -11.20 -27.69 -15.74
CA ALA A 42 -12.53 -27.49 -15.16
C ALA A 42 -13.33 -26.38 -15.86
N MET A 43 -12.66 -25.40 -16.48
CA MET A 43 -13.28 -24.37 -17.31
C MET A 43 -13.57 -24.85 -18.74
N GLY A 44 -13.09 -26.03 -19.16
CA GLY A 44 -13.16 -26.50 -20.55
C GLY A 44 -12.25 -25.74 -21.52
N GLU A 45 -11.33 -24.92 -21.00
CA GLU A 45 -10.46 -24.03 -21.77
C GLU A 45 -9.11 -24.71 -22.08
N TRP A 46 -8.74 -25.74 -21.34
CA TRP A 46 -7.46 -26.43 -21.53
C TRP A 46 -7.39 -27.17 -22.85
N GLU A 47 -8.38 -28.02 -23.16
CA GLU A 47 -8.39 -28.82 -24.37
C GLU A 47 -8.57 -27.97 -25.63
N THR A 48 -9.43 -26.95 -25.55
CA THR A 48 -9.75 -26.03 -26.64
C THR A 48 -8.65 -24.98 -26.89
N ALA A 49 -7.66 -24.87 -26.00
CA ALA A 49 -6.60 -23.87 -26.12
C ALA A 49 -5.78 -24.04 -27.42
N PRO A 50 -5.64 -22.96 -28.22
CA PRO A 50 -4.85 -23.00 -29.44
C PRO A 50 -3.37 -23.25 -29.13
N LEU A 51 -2.71 -23.99 -30.03
CA LEU A 51 -1.26 -24.21 -29.99
C LEU A 51 -0.55 -23.16 -30.85
N LYS A 52 0.46 -22.51 -30.28
CA LYS A 52 1.33 -21.58 -31.02
C LYS A 52 2.79 -22.01 -30.90
N THR A 53 3.54 -21.87 -31.98
CA THR A 53 4.96 -22.22 -32.04
C THR A 53 5.81 -21.07 -31.48
N PHE A 54 6.68 -21.38 -30.53
CA PHE A 54 7.70 -20.48 -29.99
C PHE A 54 9.06 -21.16 -30.15
N GLY A 55 9.88 -20.68 -31.09
CA GLY A 55 11.11 -21.37 -31.48
C GLY A 55 10.82 -22.76 -32.05
N ARG A 56 11.37 -23.82 -31.43
CA ARG A 56 11.16 -25.22 -31.85
C ARG A 56 9.94 -25.89 -31.18
N ASN A 57 9.34 -25.26 -30.17
CA ASN A 57 8.30 -25.88 -29.33
C ASN A 57 6.91 -25.34 -29.65
N ARG A 58 5.90 -26.22 -29.68
CA ARG A 58 4.49 -25.84 -29.74
C ARG A 58 3.88 -25.86 -28.34
N THR A 59 3.32 -24.74 -27.92
CA THR A 59 2.78 -24.57 -26.56
C THR A 59 1.36 -24.01 -26.64
N LYS A 60 0.49 -24.45 -25.72
CA LYS A 60 -0.86 -23.88 -25.55
C LYS A 60 -0.75 -22.41 -25.12
N VAL A 61 -1.56 -21.57 -25.74
CA VAL A 61 -1.67 -20.15 -25.42
C VAL A 61 -3.12 -19.79 -25.10
N PHE A 62 -3.28 -18.86 -24.17
CA PHE A 62 -4.58 -18.49 -23.64
C PHE A 62 -4.81 -17.00 -23.88
N LYS A 63 -6.07 -16.64 -24.15
CA LYS A 63 -6.50 -15.24 -24.20
C LYS A 63 -6.44 -14.65 -22.80
N TYR A 64 -6.17 -13.35 -22.68
CA TYR A 64 -6.11 -12.68 -21.37
C TYR A 64 -7.42 -12.80 -20.59
N GLU A 65 -8.58 -12.77 -21.24
CA GLU A 65 -9.89 -12.98 -20.61
C GLU A 65 -10.02 -14.36 -19.93
N ILE A 66 -9.40 -15.39 -20.50
CA ILE A 66 -9.37 -16.73 -19.90
C ILE A 66 -8.43 -16.71 -18.68
N LEU A 67 -7.30 -16.02 -18.79
CA LEU A 67 -6.32 -15.91 -17.70
C LEU A 67 -6.82 -15.06 -16.53
N ASP A 68 -7.61 -14.01 -16.77
CA ASP A 68 -8.26 -13.21 -15.72
C ASP A 68 -9.27 -14.07 -14.94
N ARG A 69 -10.09 -14.85 -15.64
CA ARG A 69 -11.01 -15.81 -15.01
C ARG A 69 -10.26 -16.89 -14.23
N LEU A 70 -9.14 -17.37 -14.77
CA LEU A 70 -8.28 -18.35 -14.11
C LEU A 70 -7.68 -17.79 -12.81
N GLU A 71 -7.19 -16.55 -12.84
CA GLU A 71 -6.67 -15.85 -11.66
C GLU A 71 -7.74 -15.78 -10.58
N LYS A 72 -8.94 -15.27 -10.91
CA LYS A 72 -10.06 -15.15 -9.96
C LYS A 72 -10.41 -16.48 -9.29
N ARG A 73 -10.41 -17.58 -10.03
CA ARG A 73 -10.64 -18.94 -9.48
C ARG A 73 -9.51 -19.41 -8.57
N CYS A 74 -8.28 -18.98 -8.84
CA CYS A 74 -7.10 -19.35 -8.06
C CYS A 74 -6.74 -18.35 -6.96
N GLU A 75 -7.41 -17.19 -6.86
CA GLU A 75 -7.17 -16.13 -5.88
C GLU A 75 -7.04 -16.68 -4.45
N PRO A 76 -7.92 -17.58 -3.96
CA PRO A 76 -7.78 -18.14 -2.62
C PRO A 76 -6.49 -18.94 -2.42
N TYR A 77 -6.04 -19.64 -3.46
CA TYR A 77 -4.81 -20.42 -3.42
C TYR A 77 -3.57 -19.53 -3.49
N LEU A 78 -3.61 -18.49 -4.33
CA LEU A 78 -2.50 -17.56 -4.53
C LEU A 78 -2.26 -16.69 -3.29
N VAL A 79 -3.31 -16.16 -2.67
CA VAL A 79 -3.21 -15.38 -1.42
C VAL A 79 -2.66 -16.23 -0.27
N LYS A 80 -3.11 -17.48 -0.13
CA LYS A 80 -2.54 -18.38 0.89
C LYS A 80 -1.06 -18.69 0.64
N LYS A 81 -0.64 -18.73 -0.62
CA LYS A 81 0.76 -18.99 -0.99
C LYS A 81 1.67 -17.78 -0.80
N SER A 82 1.15 -16.56 -0.78
CA SER A 82 1.91 -15.37 -0.44
C SER A 82 2.11 -15.16 1.07
N GLY A 83 1.60 -16.08 1.90
CA GLY A 83 1.68 -15.98 3.36
C GLY A 83 0.59 -15.11 3.99
N PHE A 84 -0.35 -14.61 3.19
CA PHE A 84 -1.45 -13.79 3.69
C PHE A 84 -2.70 -14.64 4.01
N ASP A 85 -3.52 -14.11 4.91
CA ASP A 85 -4.82 -14.68 5.27
C ASP A 85 -5.87 -14.32 4.21
N PHE A 86 -6.44 -15.34 3.56
CA PHE A 86 -7.43 -15.14 2.51
C PHE A 86 -8.75 -14.58 3.03
N ASP A 87 -9.18 -14.96 4.24
CA ASP A 87 -10.46 -14.51 4.79
C ASP A 87 -10.37 -13.01 5.12
N LYS A 88 -9.25 -12.55 5.69
CA LYS A 88 -8.97 -11.12 5.88
C LYS A 88 -8.95 -10.34 4.56
N PHE A 89 -8.33 -10.90 3.53
CA PHE A 89 -8.29 -10.27 2.20
C PHE A 89 -9.69 -10.17 1.57
N LYS A 90 -10.51 -11.22 1.73
CA LYS A 90 -11.88 -11.25 1.24
C LYS A 90 -12.76 -10.21 1.95
N ASP A 91 -12.64 -10.09 3.27
CA ASP A 91 -13.37 -9.10 4.06
C ASP A 91 -13.02 -7.67 3.62
N TYR A 92 -11.73 -7.38 3.44
CA TYR A 92 -11.25 -6.11 2.89
C TYR A 92 -11.89 -5.79 1.52
N LYS A 93 -11.90 -6.76 0.59
CA LYS A 93 -12.49 -6.60 -0.74
C LYS A 93 -13.99 -6.31 -0.68
N SER A 94 -14.71 -6.99 0.22
CA SER A 94 -16.15 -6.80 0.40
C SER A 94 -16.53 -5.43 0.96
N ASN A 95 -15.69 -4.84 1.81
CA ASN A 95 -15.90 -3.50 2.34
C ASN A 95 -15.75 -2.43 1.24
N ILE A 96 -14.79 -2.60 0.33
CA ILE A 96 -14.58 -1.68 -0.80
C ILE A 96 -15.74 -1.74 -1.79
N ASP A 97 -16.22 -2.94 -2.15
CA ASP A 97 -17.34 -3.08 -3.10
C ASP A 97 -18.66 -2.46 -2.57
N SER A 98 -18.78 -2.30 -1.24
CA SER A 98 -19.92 -1.66 -0.57
C SER A 98 -19.89 -0.12 -0.60
N GLU A 99 -18.74 0.49 -0.90
CA GLU A 99 -18.53 1.95 -0.98
C GLU A 99 -18.64 2.51 -2.41
N ASN A 100 -19.35 1.83 -3.34
CA ASN A 100 -19.59 2.36 -4.69
C ASN A 100 -20.56 3.56 -4.68
N TYR A 101 -20.06 4.72 -4.25
CA TYR A 101 -20.63 6.05 -4.44
C TYR A 101 -20.33 6.50 -5.89
N PHE A 102 -21.15 6.07 -6.85
CA PHE A 102 -21.20 6.75 -8.15
C PHE A 102 -22.17 7.92 -8.04
N GLU A 103 -21.69 9.06 -7.53
CA GLU A 103 -22.32 10.36 -7.77
C GLU A 103 -22.07 10.78 -9.23
N GLU A 104 -23.07 11.37 -9.88
CA GLU A 104 -22.95 11.93 -11.22
C GLU A 104 -21.94 13.08 -11.22
N VAL A 105 -20.78 12.81 -11.83
CA VAL A 105 -19.65 13.73 -11.91
C VAL A 105 -19.90 14.77 -13.01
N THR A 106 -19.79 16.06 -12.65
CA THR A 106 -19.90 17.20 -13.56
C THR A 106 -18.64 17.37 -14.44
N GLU A 107 -18.74 18.13 -15.54
CA GLU A 107 -17.64 18.29 -16.52
C GLU A 107 -16.36 18.92 -15.92
N ASP A 108 -16.51 19.79 -14.92
CA ASP A 108 -15.41 20.37 -14.14
C ASP A 108 -14.74 19.32 -13.23
N GLU A 109 -15.53 18.41 -12.66
CA GLU A 109 -15.02 17.28 -11.88
C GLU A 109 -14.38 16.22 -12.78
N ILE A 110 -14.81 16.05 -14.05
CA ILE A 110 -14.14 15.17 -15.03
C ILE A 110 -12.74 15.69 -15.35
N LYS A 111 -12.55 17.01 -15.44
CA LYS A 111 -11.25 17.64 -15.69
C LYS A 111 -10.32 17.53 -14.48
N ASP A 112 -10.84 17.78 -13.28
CA ASP A 112 -10.12 17.57 -12.01
C ASP A 112 -9.81 16.08 -11.78
N MET A 113 -10.70 15.17 -12.18
CA MET A 113 -10.46 13.73 -12.17
C MET A 113 -9.40 13.31 -13.19
N HIS A 114 -9.29 13.96 -14.35
CA HIS A 114 -8.24 13.69 -15.32
C HIS A 114 -6.87 14.15 -14.80
N GLU A 115 -6.79 15.34 -14.20
CA GLU A 115 -5.57 15.82 -13.55
C GLU A 115 -5.17 14.95 -12.34
N ARG A 116 -6.14 14.54 -11.51
CA ARG A 116 -5.95 13.58 -10.41
C ARG A 116 -5.63 12.17 -10.89
N ALA A 117 -6.10 11.73 -12.06
CA ALA A 117 -5.80 10.42 -12.63
C ALA A 117 -4.41 10.38 -13.27
N VAL A 118 -3.99 11.46 -13.93
CA VAL A 118 -2.60 11.64 -14.39
C VAL A 118 -1.66 11.67 -13.18
N PHE A 119 -2.03 12.40 -12.12
CA PHE A 119 -1.30 12.41 -10.84
C PHE A 119 -1.28 11.03 -10.17
N ARG A 120 -2.41 10.31 -10.06
CA ARG A 120 -2.47 8.94 -9.49
C ARG A 120 -1.73 7.89 -10.33
N SER A 121 -1.65 8.04 -11.66
CA SER A 121 -0.84 7.15 -12.50
C SER A 121 0.66 7.32 -12.27
N TRP A 122 1.06 8.49 -11.75
CA TRP A 122 2.41 8.76 -11.24
C TRP A 122 2.53 8.40 -9.73
N ALA A 123 1.44 8.55 -8.98
CA ALA A 123 1.32 8.44 -7.54
C ALA A 123 0.65 7.16 -7.02
N GLY A 124 1.20 6.01 -7.44
CA GLY A 124 1.58 5.00 -6.45
C GLY A 124 2.86 5.36 -5.70
N SER A 125 3.20 6.66 -5.60
CA SER A 125 4.49 7.17 -5.16
C SER A 125 4.33 8.01 -3.91
N ILE A 126 4.91 7.49 -2.83
CA ILE A 126 5.22 8.18 -1.57
C ILE A 126 5.74 9.58 -1.89
N SER A 127 5.24 10.61 -1.19
CA SER A 127 5.68 11.99 -1.41
C SER A 127 7.14 12.19 -0.97
N LYS A 128 7.85 13.19 -1.53
CA LYS A 128 9.23 13.48 -1.10
C LYS A 128 9.27 13.99 0.34
N GLU A 129 8.19 14.65 0.76
CA GLU A 129 7.95 15.13 2.11
C GLU A 129 7.84 13.95 3.06
N GLU A 130 7.01 12.95 2.74
CA GLU A 130 6.85 11.73 3.53
C GLU A 130 8.15 10.93 3.66
N ILE A 131 8.91 10.77 2.56
CA ILE A 131 10.25 10.13 2.62
C ILE A 131 11.18 10.91 3.56
N ARG A 132 11.18 12.24 3.46
CA ARG A 132 12.03 13.10 4.29
C ARG A 132 11.64 13.00 5.76
N ASP A 133 10.35 13.03 6.07
CA ASP A 133 9.85 13.00 7.45
C ASP A 133 10.16 11.66 8.11
N VAL A 134 10.02 10.55 7.38
CA VAL A 134 10.44 9.22 7.85
C VAL A 134 11.95 9.18 8.10
N MET A 135 12.76 9.69 7.17
CA MET A 135 14.22 9.71 7.32
C MET A 135 14.69 10.60 8.48
N LEU A 136 14.10 11.79 8.64
CA LEU A 136 14.43 12.72 9.72
C LEU A 136 14.01 12.17 11.07
N THR A 137 12.79 11.60 11.17
CA THR A 137 12.31 10.95 12.39
C THR A 137 13.22 9.79 12.77
N ALA A 138 13.54 8.90 11.82
CA ALA A 138 14.44 7.77 12.07
C ALA A 138 15.86 8.22 12.50
N LEU A 139 16.40 9.27 11.87
CA LEU A 139 17.71 9.81 12.23
C LEU A 139 17.70 10.45 13.62
N PHE A 140 16.65 11.21 13.94
CA PHE A 140 16.48 11.84 15.26
C PHE A 140 16.33 10.78 16.35
N GLU A 141 15.43 9.82 16.17
CA GLU A 141 15.14 8.77 17.15
C GLU A 141 16.29 7.78 17.35
N LYS A 142 17.26 7.75 16.43
CA LYS A 142 18.52 7.00 16.63
C LYS A 142 19.34 7.54 17.79
N PHE A 143 19.32 8.85 18.00
CA PHE A 143 20.15 9.53 19.02
C PHE A 143 19.31 10.06 20.18
N PHE A 144 18.03 10.33 19.99
CA PHE A 144 17.16 10.96 20.98
C PHE A 144 15.87 10.16 21.22
N THR A 145 15.23 10.38 22.36
CA THR A 145 13.85 9.93 22.59
C THR A 145 12.90 10.72 21.68
N PRO A 146 11.72 10.16 21.33
CA PRO A 146 10.68 10.94 20.68
C PRO A 146 10.42 12.24 21.45
N ILE A 147 10.11 13.31 20.71
CA ILE A 147 9.80 14.60 21.30
C ILE A 147 8.50 14.47 22.10
N ASP A 148 8.50 14.95 23.34
CA ASP A 148 7.32 15.04 24.19
C ASP A 148 6.44 16.22 23.71
N ILE A 149 5.70 15.97 22.64
CA ILE A 149 4.81 16.96 22.01
C ILE A 149 3.71 17.39 22.98
N GLU A 150 3.21 16.48 23.82
CA GLU A 150 2.17 16.79 24.79
C GLU A 150 2.67 17.79 25.83
N GLN A 151 3.85 17.54 26.44
CA GLN A 151 4.43 18.48 27.39
C GLN A 151 4.79 19.82 26.73
N TRP A 152 5.29 19.81 25.49
CA TRP A 152 5.61 21.02 24.76
C TRP A 152 4.35 21.85 24.44
N GLN A 153 3.27 21.22 23.99
CA GLN A 153 2.00 21.90 23.75
C GLN A 153 1.44 22.49 25.05
N ASN A 154 1.41 21.71 26.13
CA ASN A 154 0.95 22.17 27.44
C ASN A 154 1.73 23.40 27.93
N ASP A 155 3.06 23.39 27.78
CA ASP A 155 3.89 24.54 28.16
C ASP A 155 3.63 25.75 27.27
N SER A 156 3.42 25.54 25.96
CA SER A 156 3.03 26.61 25.03
C SER A 156 1.69 27.25 25.43
N ASP A 157 0.71 26.44 25.82
CA ASP A 157 -0.62 26.90 26.21
C ASP A 157 -0.58 27.67 27.54
N ILE A 158 0.22 27.21 28.50
CA ILE A 158 0.43 27.90 29.78
C ILE A 158 1.11 29.27 29.57
N LEU A 159 2.05 29.35 28.63
CA LEU A 159 2.78 30.58 28.33
C LEU A 159 1.96 31.58 27.48
N THR A 160 0.87 31.13 26.87
CA THR A 160 -0.01 31.98 26.08
C THR A 160 -0.98 32.70 27.00
N ILE A 161 -0.77 34.01 27.16
CA ILE A 161 -1.67 34.91 27.93
C ILE A 161 -2.90 35.17 27.09
N VAL A 162 -4.09 34.87 27.65
CA VAL A 162 -5.36 34.94 26.92
C VAL A 162 -6.29 36.06 27.42
N ASP A 163 -6.00 36.67 28.57
CA ASP A 163 -6.79 37.75 29.18
C ASP A 163 -5.87 38.75 29.93
N VAL A 164 -6.32 39.99 30.07
CA VAL A 164 -5.67 41.04 30.88
C VAL A 164 -5.67 40.75 32.39
N ASN A 165 -6.56 39.88 32.87
CA ASN A 165 -6.63 39.46 34.28
C ASN A 165 -5.89 38.13 34.55
N ASP A 166 -5.16 37.61 33.58
CA ASP A 166 -4.44 36.35 33.68
C ASP A 166 -3.14 36.51 34.49
N ASP A 167 -3.17 36.10 35.76
CA ASP A 167 -2.06 36.23 36.71
C ASP A 167 -1.14 34.99 36.77
N ARG A 168 -1.33 34.04 35.83
CA ARG A 168 -0.56 32.79 35.77
C ARG A 168 0.94 33.01 35.68
N GLU A 169 1.42 34.17 35.20
CA GLU A 169 2.85 34.53 35.19
C GLU A 169 3.53 34.39 36.56
N SER A 170 2.77 34.59 37.63
CA SER A 170 3.26 34.46 39.01
C SER A 170 3.26 33.02 39.54
N SER A 171 2.65 32.08 38.81
CA SER A 171 2.54 30.68 39.20
C SER A 171 3.85 29.91 39.00
N PHE A 172 4.04 28.87 39.81
CA PHE A 172 5.19 27.98 39.68
C PHE A 172 5.12 27.14 38.40
N GLU A 173 3.91 26.82 37.95
CA GLU A 173 3.62 26.14 36.69
C GLU A 173 4.12 26.94 35.50
N TYR A 174 3.82 28.24 35.45
CA TYR A 174 4.30 29.14 34.40
C TYR A 174 5.83 29.29 34.42
N TYR A 175 6.43 29.45 35.61
CA TYR A 175 7.89 29.47 35.74
C TYR A 175 8.54 28.20 35.16
N ARG A 176 8.05 27.01 35.54
CA ARG A 176 8.58 25.73 35.04
C ARG A 176 8.36 25.55 33.53
N ALA A 177 7.21 25.96 33.01
CA ALA A 177 6.92 25.94 31.58
C ALA A 177 7.91 26.84 30.82
N LYS A 178 8.17 28.05 31.34
CA LYS A 178 9.13 29.00 30.76
C LYS A 178 10.55 28.43 30.71
N GLU A 179 11.02 27.84 31.81
CA GLU A 179 12.34 27.20 31.87
C GLU A 179 12.49 26.09 30.82
N ARG A 180 11.50 25.19 30.69
CA ARG A 180 11.52 24.13 29.65
C ARG A 180 11.44 24.72 28.25
N TYR A 181 10.53 25.66 28.02
CA TYR A 181 10.30 26.27 26.72
C TYR A 181 11.49 27.10 26.22
N SER A 182 12.26 27.70 27.12
CA SER A 182 13.48 28.46 26.79
C SER A 182 14.73 27.59 26.66
N SER A 183 14.65 26.27 26.88
CA SER A 183 15.78 25.36 26.71
C SER A 183 16.36 25.39 25.29
N HIS A 184 17.69 25.25 25.19
CA HIS A 184 18.38 25.28 23.90
C HIS A 184 17.85 24.20 22.97
N ASN A 185 17.43 24.59 21.77
CA ASN A 185 16.79 23.71 20.79
C ASN A 185 15.64 22.85 21.36
N LYS A 186 14.93 23.34 22.39
CA LYS A 186 13.82 22.59 23.02
C LYS A 186 14.28 21.27 23.64
N SER A 187 15.55 21.19 24.07
CA SER A 187 16.14 19.99 24.67
C SER A 187 15.47 19.52 25.97
N ALA A 188 14.60 20.32 26.58
CA ALA A 188 13.78 19.87 27.71
C ALA A 188 12.71 18.83 27.32
N TYR A 189 12.37 18.71 26.03
CA TYR A 189 11.28 17.83 25.54
C TYR A 189 11.79 16.55 24.86
N TYR A 190 13.09 16.30 24.86
CA TYR A 190 13.67 15.05 24.38
C TYR A 190 14.97 14.76 25.15
N LYS A 191 15.43 13.51 25.13
CA LYS A 191 16.66 13.10 25.84
C LYS A 191 17.56 12.33 24.89
N GLU A 192 18.87 12.45 25.05
CA GLU A 192 19.81 11.56 24.37
C GLU A 192 19.59 10.11 24.82
N ARG A 193 19.54 9.20 23.85
CA ARG A 193 19.55 7.76 24.12
C ARG A 193 20.98 7.36 24.48
N LYS A 194 21.10 6.49 25.49
CA LYS A 194 22.37 5.88 25.89
C LYS A 194 22.73 4.70 25.00
#